data_AF-A0A1X7F8C7-F1
#
_entry.id   AF-A0A1X7F8C7-F1
#
_cell.length_a   1.000
_cell.length_b   1.000
_cell.length_c   1.000
_cell.angle_alpha   90.00
_cell.angle_beta   90.00
_cell.angle_gamma   90.00
#
_symmetry.space_group_name_H-M   'P 1'
#
loop_
_entity.id
_entity.type
_entity.pdbx_description
1 polymer ?
#
loop_
_entity_poly.entity_id
_entity_poly.type
_entity_poly.pdbx_seq_one_letter_code
_entity_poly.pdbx_strand_id
1 'polypeptide(L)'
;MKNQKVIDVYNGLVIKFKELISEYELDHDDYQALVNWMDQLGRAGEIPLFMDVFLETHALQEMYKSVKGTEPTILGPYYIEKTPVVQNPGILPQRENEPGDVLYFSGSVKDVDGNPLANTKIDMWQADANGEYSYFAEDIPDDNLRGVFYTDENGYFEVRTVVPGNYSIPADGPTGQFLKWIDHHPYRPAHLHLLFQPEKGDKLVTQIYFEGDQYLEDDVAQGVRGTLITKLDKHAGAEKGLKSNYYTAHLDFELRLQDKPVFNKAVTNN
;
A
#
# COMPACT_ATOMS: atom_id res chain seq x y z
N MET A 1 -8.73 -1.59 38.59
CA MET A 1 -8.85 -2.93 37.95
C MET A 1 -7.64 -3.15 37.07
N LYS A 2 -7.16 -4.40 36.94
CA LYS A 2 -6.09 -4.76 36.01
C LYS A 2 -6.64 -4.80 34.58
N ASN A 3 -5.84 -4.36 33.60
CA ASN A 3 -6.18 -4.47 32.17
C ASN A 3 -5.40 -5.63 31.57
N GLN A 4 -6.09 -6.71 31.21
CA GLN A 4 -5.44 -7.92 30.71
C GLN A 4 -4.65 -7.68 29.42
N LYS A 5 -5.18 -6.88 28.48
CA LYS A 5 -4.48 -6.57 27.22
C LYS A 5 -3.18 -5.80 27.47
N VAL A 6 -3.18 -4.87 28.41
CA VAL A 6 -1.96 -4.13 28.79
C VAL A 6 -0.95 -5.06 29.44
N ILE A 7 -1.39 -6.05 30.22
CA ILE A 7 -0.51 -7.06 30.80
C ILE A 7 0.09 -7.95 29.70
N ASP A 8 -0.71 -8.36 28.73
CA ASP A 8 -0.23 -9.18 27.62
C ASP A 8 0.80 -8.41 26.77
N VAL A 9 0.56 -7.13 26.49
CA VAL A 9 1.54 -6.24 25.82
C VAL A 9 2.79 -6.04 26.69
N TYR A 10 2.65 -5.85 28.00
CA TYR A 10 3.80 -5.75 28.90
C TYR A 10 4.66 -7.02 28.84
N ASN A 11 4.04 -8.21 28.88
CA ASN A 11 4.76 -9.47 28.78
C ASN A 11 5.44 -9.60 27.41
N GLY A 12 4.72 -9.31 26.32
CA GLY A 12 5.24 -9.42 24.96
C GLY A 12 6.34 -8.41 24.65
N LEU A 13 6.23 -7.16 25.11
CA LEU A 13 7.19 -6.11 24.82
C LEU A 13 8.35 -6.14 25.82
N VAL A 14 8.06 -6.05 27.12
CA VAL A 14 9.11 -5.86 28.13
C VAL A 14 9.86 -7.15 28.43
N ILE A 15 9.18 -8.30 28.51
CA ILE A 15 9.86 -9.56 28.82
C ILE A 15 10.63 -10.04 27.59
N LYS A 16 10.04 -10.04 26.39
CA LYS A 16 10.78 -10.45 25.18
C LYS A 16 11.95 -9.53 24.86
N PHE A 17 11.82 -8.23 25.11
CA PHE A 17 12.95 -7.33 24.93
C PHE A 17 14.11 -7.62 25.91
N LYS A 18 13.81 -8.02 27.16
CA LYS A 18 14.84 -8.51 28.10
C LYS A 18 15.47 -9.83 27.67
N GLU A 19 14.67 -10.73 27.09
CA GLU A 19 15.19 -11.96 26.48
C GLU A 19 16.15 -11.64 25.34
N LEU A 20 15.82 -10.67 24.47
CA LEU A 20 16.68 -10.20 23.38
C LEU A 20 18.02 -9.63 23.89
N ILE A 21 18.00 -8.79 24.94
CA ILE A 21 19.23 -8.30 25.58
C ILE A 21 20.12 -9.46 26.03
N SER A 22 19.52 -10.50 26.60
CA SER A 22 20.26 -11.66 27.09
C SER A 22 20.76 -12.57 25.96
N GLU A 23 19.94 -12.76 24.92
CA GLU A 23 20.22 -13.62 23.76
C GLU A 23 21.39 -13.09 22.93
N TYR A 24 21.46 -11.78 22.72
CA TYR A 24 22.52 -11.14 21.95
C TYR A 24 23.62 -10.53 22.83
N GLU A 25 23.61 -10.82 24.13
CA GLU A 25 24.59 -10.33 25.12
C GLU A 25 24.80 -8.80 25.07
N LEU A 26 23.73 -8.04 24.82
CA LEU A 26 23.80 -6.58 24.68
C LEU A 26 24.32 -5.94 25.96
N ASP A 27 25.37 -5.13 25.83
CA ASP A 27 25.96 -4.44 26.96
C ASP A 27 25.30 -3.07 27.22
N HIS A 28 25.88 -2.30 28.15
CA HIS A 28 25.35 -0.99 28.51
C HIS A 28 25.50 0.04 27.37
N ASP A 29 26.56 -0.07 26.58
CA ASP A 29 26.82 0.85 25.47
C ASP A 29 25.86 0.56 24.30
N ASP A 30 25.59 -0.72 24.01
CA ASP A 30 24.55 -1.13 23.06
C ASP A 30 23.17 -0.61 23.46
N TYR A 31 22.83 -0.76 24.74
CA TYR A 31 21.57 -0.24 25.29
C TYR A 31 21.47 1.28 25.11
N GLN A 32 22.53 2.03 25.43
CA GLN A 32 22.54 3.49 25.29
C GLN A 32 22.44 3.91 23.82
N ALA A 33 23.09 3.20 22.90
CA ALA A 33 22.98 3.44 21.46
C ALA A 33 21.54 3.24 20.98
N LEU A 34 20.88 2.17 21.39
CA LEU A 34 19.47 1.93 21.06
C LEU A 34 18.55 3.02 21.60
N VAL A 35 18.71 3.42 22.88
CA VAL A 35 17.92 4.51 23.48
C VAL A 35 18.10 5.82 22.70
N ASN A 36 19.34 6.16 22.34
CA ASN A 36 19.63 7.36 21.56
C ASN A 36 19.01 7.30 20.16
N TRP A 37 19.05 6.15 19.49
CA TRP A 37 18.42 5.97 18.19
C TRP A 37 16.89 6.07 18.27
N MET A 38 16.26 5.48 19.29
CA MET A 38 14.81 5.60 19.49
C MET A 38 14.37 7.05 19.78
N ASP A 39 15.16 7.83 20.54
CA ASP A 39 14.89 9.26 20.76
C ASP A 39 15.00 10.05 19.45
N GLN A 40 16.00 9.76 18.61
CA GLN A 40 16.12 10.36 17.27
C GLN A 40 14.93 10.00 16.39
N LEU A 41 14.52 8.73 16.36
CA LEU A 41 13.35 8.26 15.61
C LEU A 41 12.08 9.02 16.00
N GLY A 42 11.87 9.22 17.31
CA GLY A 42 10.76 10.02 17.82
C GLY A 42 10.83 11.50 17.44
N ARG A 43 12.00 12.13 17.57
CA ARG A 43 12.21 13.55 17.22
C ARG A 43 12.08 13.84 15.73
N ALA A 44 12.47 12.89 14.89
CA ALA A 44 12.31 12.96 13.45
C ALA A 44 10.84 12.76 13.01
N GLY A 45 9.97 12.31 13.90
CA GLY A 45 8.59 11.96 13.55
C GLY A 45 8.49 10.67 12.74
N GLU A 46 9.53 9.83 12.72
CA GLU A 46 9.63 8.64 11.89
C GLU A 46 9.14 7.36 12.57
N ILE A 47 8.59 7.43 13.78
CA ILE A 47 7.99 6.26 14.43
C ILE A 47 6.95 5.59 13.51
N PRO A 48 5.98 6.31 12.90
CA PRO A 48 5.04 5.69 11.96
C PRO A 48 5.75 5.00 10.79
N LEU A 49 6.72 5.67 10.16
CA LEU A 49 7.48 5.10 9.04
C LEU A 49 8.20 3.81 9.43
N PHE A 50 8.88 3.78 10.56
CA PHE A 50 9.57 2.58 11.04
C PHE A 50 8.58 1.43 11.32
N MET A 51 7.44 1.75 11.93
CA MET A 51 6.40 0.75 12.21
C MET A 51 5.80 0.18 10.92
N ASP A 52 5.56 1.02 9.92
CA ASP A 52 5.02 0.60 8.61
C ASP A 52 6.00 -0.31 7.88
N VAL A 53 7.29 0.05 7.87
CA VAL A 53 8.36 -0.71 7.20
C VAL A 53 8.56 -2.09 7.83
N PHE A 54 8.64 -2.18 9.16
CA PHE A 54 9.09 -3.41 9.81
C PHE A 54 7.98 -4.24 10.47
N LEU A 55 6.78 -3.69 10.69
CA LEU A 55 5.76 -4.35 11.53
C LEU A 55 4.34 -4.37 10.94
N GLU A 56 3.93 -3.36 10.17
CA GLU A 56 2.54 -3.26 9.67
C GLU A 56 2.15 -4.46 8.79
N THR A 57 3.04 -4.85 7.87
CA THR A 57 2.84 -6.03 7.02
C THR A 57 2.58 -7.29 7.84
N HIS A 58 3.34 -7.51 8.92
CA HIS A 58 3.15 -8.68 9.77
C HIS A 58 1.82 -8.64 10.53
N ALA A 59 1.42 -7.46 11.01
CA ALA A 59 0.11 -7.26 11.63
C ALA A 59 -1.03 -7.61 10.65
N LEU A 60 -0.95 -7.14 9.40
CA LEU A 60 -1.92 -7.48 8.36
C LEU A 60 -1.92 -8.98 8.04
N GLN A 61 -0.76 -9.62 7.92
CA GLN A 61 -0.68 -11.05 7.68
C GLN A 61 -1.41 -11.85 8.77
N GLU A 62 -1.15 -11.57 10.04
CA GLU A 62 -1.80 -12.28 11.14
C GLU A 62 -3.31 -11.98 11.22
N MET A 63 -3.72 -10.75 10.90
CA MET A 63 -5.14 -10.38 10.83
C MET A 63 -5.91 -11.16 9.76
N TYR A 64 -5.29 -11.46 8.62
CA TYR A 64 -5.97 -12.03 7.45
C TYR A 64 -5.56 -13.46 7.09
N LYS A 65 -4.69 -14.09 7.90
CA LYS A 65 -4.12 -15.44 7.69
C LYS A 65 -5.12 -16.56 7.37
N SER A 66 -6.34 -16.48 7.87
CA SER A 66 -7.37 -17.52 7.71
C SER A 66 -8.63 -17.01 7.01
N VAL A 67 -8.48 -15.90 6.28
CA VAL A 67 -9.59 -15.14 5.73
C VAL A 67 -9.57 -15.26 4.21
N LYS A 68 -10.70 -15.68 3.60
CA LYS A 68 -10.84 -15.84 2.14
C LYS A 68 -10.92 -14.51 1.40
N GLY A 69 -10.64 -14.50 0.10
CA GLY A 69 -10.73 -13.33 -0.77
C GLY A 69 -9.37 -12.67 -1.00
N THR A 70 -9.36 -11.51 -1.66
CA THR A 70 -8.12 -10.81 -1.99
C THR A 70 -7.33 -10.43 -0.73
N GLU A 71 -6.02 -10.61 -0.82
CA GLU A 71 -5.08 -10.30 0.25
C GLU A 71 -5.00 -8.78 0.47
N PRO A 72 -5.07 -8.31 1.73
CA PRO A 72 -4.77 -6.93 2.04
C PRO A 72 -3.27 -6.69 2.05
N THR A 73 -2.90 -5.43 1.83
CA THR A 73 -1.55 -4.94 2.08
C THR A 73 -1.62 -3.54 2.68
N ILE A 74 -0.47 -2.98 3.01
CA ILE A 74 -0.32 -1.72 3.75
C ILE A 74 -1.04 -0.57 3.02
N LEU A 75 -1.57 0.39 3.78
CA LEU A 75 -2.15 1.60 3.18
C LEU A 75 -1.05 2.49 2.59
N GLY A 76 0.09 2.56 3.27
CA GLY A 76 1.14 3.50 2.97
C GLY A 76 0.78 4.94 3.39
N PRO A 77 1.78 5.82 3.51
CA PRO A 77 1.60 7.15 4.09
C PRO A 77 0.94 8.16 3.14
N TYR A 78 0.74 7.79 1.88
CA TYR A 78 0.37 8.71 0.81
C TYR A 78 -1.12 8.72 0.47
N TYR A 79 -1.98 8.06 1.27
CA TYR A 79 -3.42 8.09 1.04
C TYR A 79 -4.02 9.47 1.38
N ILE A 80 -4.86 9.99 0.48
CA ILE A 80 -5.58 11.26 0.64
C ILE A 80 -7.06 10.99 0.48
N GLU A 81 -7.86 11.44 1.45
CA GLU A 81 -9.32 11.32 1.37
C GLU A 81 -9.92 12.38 0.43
N LYS A 82 -11.12 12.09 -0.10
CA LYS A 82 -11.96 13.03 -0.87
C LYS A 82 -11.35 13.49 -2.20
N THR A 83 -10.58 12.62 -2.84
CA THR A 83 -10.08 12.84 -4.21
C THR A 83 -11.24 12.83 -5.22
N PRO A 84 -11.05 13.37 -6.44
CA PRO A 84 -12.11 13.53 -7.43
C PRO A 84 -12.78 12.22 -7.83
N VAL A 85 -14.09 12.27 -8.08
CA VAL A 85 -14.82 11.15 -8.68
C VAL A 85 -14.63 11.19 -10.20
N VAL A 86 -14.20 10.08 -10.77
CA VAL A 86 -14.03 9.87 -12.22
C VAL A 86 -15.04 8.82 -12.73
N GLN A 87 -15.24 8.80 -14.05
CA GLN A 87 -16.14 7.84 -14.69
C GLN A 87 -15.54 6.43 -14.70
N ASN A 88 -16.37 5.43 -14.98
CA ASN A 88 -15.96 4.07 -15.31
C ASN A 88 -16.60 3.65 -16.65
N PRO A 89 -15.81 3.36 -17.69
CA PRO A 89 -14.38 3.59 -17.80
C PRO A 89 -14.01 5.08 -17.68
N GLY A 90 -12.85 5.39 -17.12
CA GLY A 90 -12.43 6.78 -16.91
C GLY A 90 -10.93 7.01 -17.00
N ILE A 91 -10.52 8.22 -16.67
CA ILE A 91 -9.12 8.65 -16.68
C ILE A 91 -8.84 9.26 -15.31
N LEU A 92 -7.78 8.83 -14.62
CA LEU A 92 -7.35 9.52 -13.40
C LEU A 92 -6.96 10.98 -13.73
N PRO A 93 -7.21 11.94 -12.82
CA PRO A 93 -6.68 13.29 -12.96
C PRO A 93 -5.17 13.20 -13.19
N GLN A 94 -4.67 13.94 -14.18
CA GLN A 94 -3.25 13.91 -14.53
C GLN A 94 -2.85 15.20 -15.24
N ARG A 95 -1.54 15.51 -15.29
CA ARG A 95 -1.01 16.62 -16.08
C ARG A 95 -1.34 16.43 -17.57
N GLU A 96 -1.43 17.52 -18.34
CA GLU A 96 -1.67 17.44 -19.79
C GLU A 96 -0.58 16.61 -20.51
N ASN A 97 0.65 16.67 -20.00
CA ASN A 97 1.80 15.90 -20.46
C ASN A 97 2.34 14.99 -19.35
N GLU A 98 1.46 14.23 -18.70
CA GLU A 98 1.85 13.28 -17.66
C GLU A 98 2.98 12.35 -18.17
N PRO A 99 4.16 12.35 -17.53
CA PRO A 99 5.24 11.43 -17.88
C PRO A 99 4.85 9.97 -17.64
N GLY A 100 5.46 9.08 -18.41
CA GLY A 100 5.26 7.64 -18.29
C GLY A 100 4.46 7.05 -19.45
N ASP A 101 4.46 5.72 -19.50
CA ASP A 101 3.69 4.99 -20.49
C ASP A 101 2.22 4.92 -20.07
N VAL A 102 1.30 5.11 -21.02
CA VAL A 102 -0.14 5.02 -20.75
C VAL A 102 -0.49 3.62 -20.29
N LEU A 103 -1.25 3.52 -19.19
CA LEU A 103 -1.75 2.28 -18.62
C LEU A 103 -3.28 2.28 -18.62
N TYR A 104 -3.89 1.21 -19.13
CA TYR A 104 -5.29 0.88 -18.88
C TYR A 104 -5.32 -0.25 -17.85
N PHE A 105 -5.70 0.09 -16.62
CA PHE A 105 -5.85 -0.89 -15.55
C PHE A 105 -7.33 -1.27 -15.41
N SER A 106 -7.62 -2.56 -15.41
CA SER A 106 -8.97 -3.07 -15.27
C SER A 106 -9.07 -4.23 -14.30
N GLY A 107 -10.29 -4.53 -13.87
CA GLY A 107 -10.57 -5.63 -12.97
C GLY A 107 -12.06 -5.84 -12.79
N SER A 108 -12.43 -7.00 -12.28
CA SER A 108 -13.78 -7.30 -11.82
C SER A 108 -13.78 -7.47 -10.31
N VAL A 109 -14.77 -6.90 -9.64
CA VAL A 109 -14.98 -7.03 -8.20
C VAL A 109 -16.16 -7.94 -7.96
N LYS A 110 -15.92 -9.01 -7.20
CA LYS A 110 -16.94 -9.98 -6.79
C LYS A 110 -16.83 -10.29 -5.31
N ASP A 111 -17.85 -10.89 -4.73
CA ASP A 111 -17.73 -11.47 -3.39
C ASP A 111 -17.02 -12.84 -3.43
N VAL A 112 -16.68 -13.37 -2.24
CA VAL A 112 -16.06 -14.69 -2.09
C VAL A 112 -16.95 -15.87 -2.53
N ASP A 113 -18.24 -15.62 -2.77
CA ASP A 113 -19.18 -16.61 -3.32
C ASP A 113 -19.29 -16.51 -4.86
N GLY A 114 -18.62 -15.52 -5.46
CA GLY A 114 -18.54 -15.31 -6.91
C GLY A 114 -19.58 -14.35 -7.47
N ASN A 115 -20.38 -13.68 -6.64
CA ASN A 115 -21.37 -12.71 -7.12
C ASN A 115 -20.69 -11.38 -7.47
N PRO A 116 -20.95 -10.79 -8.66
CA PRO A 116 -20.40 -9.50 -9.02
C PRO A 116 -20.91 -8.40 -8.08
N LEU A 117 -20.02 -7.46 -7.72
CA LEU A 117 -20.33 -6.35 -6.81
C LEU A 117 -20.42 -5.05 -7.57
N ALA A 118 -21.62 -4.72 -8.00
CA ALA A 118 -21.93 -3.45 -8.65
C ALA A 118 -21.85 -2.26 -7.69
N ASN A 119 -21.56 -1.07 -8.23
CA ASN A 119 -21.49 0.19 -7.48
C ASN A 119 -20.55 0.14 -6.25
N THR A 120 -19.51 -0.71 -6.32
CA THR A 120 -18.45 -0.74 -5.31
C THR A 120 -17.57 0.49 -5.50
N LYS A 121 -17.45 1.32 -4.46
CA LYS A 121 -16.54 2.47 -4.48
C LYS A 121 -15.10 1.99 -4.43
N ILE A 122 -14.27 2.49 -5.34
CA ILE A 122 -12.84 2.21 -5.42
C ILE A 122 -12.11 3.54 -5.37
N ASP A 123 -11.28 3.72 -4.34
CA ASP A 123 -10.33 4.83 -4.27
C ASP A 123 -8.98 4.30 -4.77
N MET A 124 -8.40 4.95 -5.78
CA MET A 124 -7.13 4.56 -6.39
C MET A 124 -6.14 5.72 -6.32
N TRP A 125 -4.90 5.41 -5.96
CA TRP A 125 -3.79 6.35 -5.98
C TRP A 125 -2.48 5.65 -6.31
N GLN A 126 -1.53 6.38 -6.88
CA GLN A 126 -0.21 5.87 -7.26
C GLN A 126 0.82 7.01 -7.31
N ALA A 127 2.09 6.64 -7.40
CA ALA A 127 3.15 7.53 -7.84
C ALA A 127 3.03 7.83 -9.35
N ASP A 128 3.68 8.89 -9.79
CA ASP A 128 3.99 9.10 -11.20
C ASP A 128 5.15 8.19 -11.67
N ALA A 129 5.54 8.34 -12.94
CA ALA A 129 6.62 7.54 -13.54
C ALA A 129 8.00 7.75 -12.88
N ASN A 130 8.18 8.82 -12.11
CA ASN A 130 9.41 9.13 -11.38
C ASN A 130 9.36 8.68 -9.91
N GLY A 131 8.26 8.07 -9.46
CA GLY A 131 8.09 7.63 -8.08
C GLY A 131 7.56 8.73 -7.14
N GLU A 132 6.99 9.81 -7.68
CA GLU A 132 6.52 10.95 -6.88
C GLU A 132 5.00 10.98 -6.74
N TYR A 133 4.51 11.31 -5.54
CA TYR A 133 3.08 11.42 -5.24
C TYR A 133 2.64 12.89 -5.16
N SER A 134 1.51 13.22 -5.77
CA SER A 134 0.84 14.51 -5.55
C SER A 134 0.55 14.74 -4.06
N TYR A 135 0.52 16.01 -3.64
CA TYR A 135 0.51 16.50 -2.26
C TYR A 135 1.81 16.34 -1.46
N PHE A 136 2.74 15.50 -1.91
CA PHE A 136 3.99 15.20 -1.21
C PHE A 136 5.23 15.67 -1.97
N ALA A 137 5.18 15.65 -3.30
CA ALA A 137 6.21 16.21 -4.16
C ALA A 137 5.86 17.65 -4.61
N GLU A 138 6.90 18.46 -4.81
CA GLU A 138 6.76 19.78 -5.40
C GLU A 138 6.41 19.67 -6.89
N ASP A 139 5.76 20.69 -7.45
CA ASP A 139 5.43 20.80 -8.88
C ASP A 139 4.51 19.70 -9.46
N ILE A 140 3.90 18.87 -8.62
CA ILE A 140 2.81 17.96 -9.00
C ILE A 140 1.47 18.55 -8.56
N PRO A 141 0.50 18.78 -9.48
CA PRO A 141 -0.82 19.28 -9.09
C PRO A 141 -1.50 18.39 -8.06
N ASP A 142 -2.30 19.00 -7.20
CA ASP A 142 -3.20 18.30 -6.30
C ASP A 142 -4.06 17.28 -7.09
N ASP A 143 -4.31 16.13 -6.46
CA ASP A 143 -5.06 15.01 -7.02
C ASP A 143 -4.48 14.34 -8.28
N ASN A 144 -3.29 14.75 -8.77
CA ASN A 144 -2.62 14.05 -9.86
C ASN A 144 -2.45 12.56 -9.52
N LEU A 145 -2.93 11.71 -10.41
CA LEU A 145 -2.97 10.24 -10.32
C LEU A 145 -3.74 9.71 -9.10
N ARG A 146 -4.79 10.42 -8.68
CA ARG A 146 -5.70 10.04 -7.58
C ARG A 146 -7.16 10.18 -7.99
N GLY A 147 -7.97 9.17 -7.71
CA GLY A 147 -9.38 9.25 -8.07
C GLY A 147 -10.25 8.19 -7.42
N VAL A 148 -11.55 8.47 -7.44
CA VAL A 148 -12.60 7.57 -6.99
C VAL A 148 -13.44 7.16 -8.20
N PHE A 149 -13.70 5.87 -8.35
CA PHE A 149 -14.65 5.37 -9.36
C PHE A 149 -15.48 4.23 -8.78
N TYR A 150 -16.48 3.82 -9.54
CA TYR A 150 -17.45 2.81 -9.11
C TYR A 150 -17.53 1.70 -10.16
N THR A 151 -17.63 0.45 -9.69
CA THR A 151 -17.86 -0.69 -10.58
C THR A 151 -19.21 -0.61 -11.27
N ASP A 152 -19.30 -1.14 -12.50
CA ASP A 152 -20.53 -1.23 -13.27
C ASP A 152 -21.48 -2.34 -12.76
N GLU A 153 -22.60 -2.60 -13.43
CA GLU A 153 -23.56 -3.65 -13.02
C GLU A 153 -22.97 -5.07 -12.95
N ASN A 154 -21.85 -5.34 -13.63
CA ASN A 154 -21.16 -6.62 -13.65
C ASN A 154 -19.97 -6.66 -12.68
N GLY A 155 -19.78 -5.61 -11.86
CA GLY A 155 -18.63 -5.49 -10.98
C GLY A 155 -17.35 -5.09 -11.70
N TYR A 156 -17.39 -4.75 -12.99
CA TYR A 156 -16.22 -4.40 -13.78
C TYR A 156 -15.82 -2.94 -13.58
N PHE A 157 -14.52 -2.67 -13.64
CA PHE A 157 -13.98 -1.32 -13.76
C PHE A 157 -12.81 -1.27 -14.75
N GLU A 158 -12.64 -0.10 -15.37
CA GLU A 158 -11.45 0.26 -16.13
C GLU A 158 -11.07 1.71 -15.86
N VAL A 159 -9.78 1.95 -15.65
CA VAL A 159 -9.24 3.30 -15.49
C VAL A 159 -7.95 3.46 -16.28
N ARG A 160 -7.88 4.57 -17.03
CA ARG A 160 -6.68 5.01 -17.72
C ARG A 160 -5.83 5.87 -16.80
N THR A 161 -4.55 5.54 -16.72
CA THR A 161 -3.51 6.20 -15.92
C THR A 161 -2.16 6.06 -16.65
N VAL A 162 -1.04 6.16 -15.93
CA VAL A 162 0.32 5.85 -16.40
C VAL A 162 0.93 4.71 -15.56
N VAL A 163 1.88 3.99 -16.14
CA VAL A 163 2.69 3.02 -15.39
C VAL A 163 3.53 3.78 -14.34
N PRO A 164 3.37 3.50 -13.04
CA PRO A 164 4.13 4.20 -11.99
C PRO A 164 5.60 3.77 -11.99
N GLY A 165 6.47 4.63 -11.48
CA GLY A 165 7.83 4.28 -11.11
C GLY A 165 7.89 3.54 -9.77
N ASN A 166 8.99 2.84 -9.52
CA ASN A 166 9.37 2.51 -8.15
C ASN A 166 9.71 3.79 -7.38
N TYR A 167 9.65 3.73 -6.05
CA TYR A 167 10.00 4.88 -5.22
C TYR A 167 10.75 4.47 -3.96
N SER A 168 11.53 5.41 -3.42
CA SER A 168 12.19 5.26 -2.14
C SER A 168 11.34 5.84 -1.02
N ILE A 169 11.21 5.14 0.11
CA ILE A 169 10.79 5.80 1.36
C ILE A 169 11.83 6.85 1.77
N PRO A 170 11.50 7.82 2.65
CA PRO A 170 12.50 8.69 3.25
C PRO A 170 13.63 7.87 3.91
N ALA A 171 14.87 8.10 3.48
CA ALA A 171 16.03 7.28 3.87
C ALA A 171 17.16 8.09 4.54
N ASP A 172 16.93 9.39 4.76
CA ASP A 172 17.92 10.31 5.32
C ASP A 172 17.90 10.34 6.85
N GLY A 173 16.77 9.93 7.45
CA GLY A 173 16.58 9.90 8.90
C GLY A 173 16.83 8.54 9.55
N PRO A 174 16.43 8.37 10.82
CA PRO A 174 16.77 7.20 11.64
C PRO A 174 16.30 5.86 11.08
N THR A 175 15.19 5.84 10.32
CA THR A 175 14.70 4.63 9.64
C THR A 175 15.65 4.21 8.52
N GLY A 176 16.05 5.17 7.68
CA GLY A 176 17.04 4.94 6.63
C GLY A 176 18.43 4.60 7.16
N GLN A 177 18.82 5.17 8.30
CA GLN A 177 20.02 4.75 9.03
C GLN A 177 19.93 3.28 9.46
N PHE A 178 18.80 2.86 10.01
CA PHE A 178 18.58 1.48 10.41
C PHE A 178 18.65 0.51 9.23
N LEU A 179 18.03 0.87 8.09
CA LEU A 179 18.13 0.10 6.84
C LEU A 179 19.58 -0.11 6.40
N LYS A 180 20.42 0.94 6.47
CA LYS A 180 21.85 0.83 6.16
C LYS A 180 22.58 -0.12 7.10
N TRP A 181 22.24 -0.15 8.38
CA TRP A 181 22.87 -1.06 9.35
C TRP A 181 22.53 -2.53 9.10
N ILE A 182 21.34 -2.82 8.56
CA ILE A 182 20.92 -4.18 8.21
C ILE A 182 21.18 -4.54 6.74
N ASP A 183 21.98 -3.72 6.03
CA ASP A 183 22.32 -3.91 4.61
C ASP A 183 21.10 -4.02 3.68
N HIS A 184 20.12 -3.13 3.87
CA HIS A 184 18.87 -3.12 3.11
C HIS A 184 18.61 -1.77 2.43
N HIS A 185 17.77 -1.78 1.38
CA HIS A 185 17.47 -0.60 0.56
C HIS A 185 16.12 0.03 0.96
N PRO A 186 15.88 1.32 0.61
CA PRO A 186 14.63 2.00 0.93
C PRO A 186 13.56 1.91 -0.17
N TYR A 187 13.81 1.18 -1.25
CA TYR A 187 12.90 1.12 -2.39
C TYR A 187 11.72 0.18 -2.23
N ARG A 188 10.59 0.60 -2.79
CA ARG A 188 9.39 -0.20 -3.04
C ARG A 188 9.19 -0.38 -4.55
N PRO A 189 8.72 -1.56 -5.01
CA PRO A 189 8.46 -1.80 -6.43
C PRO A 189 7.35 -0.88 -6.95
N ALA A 190 7.27 -0.67 -8.27
CA ALA A 190 6.14 0.03 -8.90
C ALA A 190 4.80 -0.65 -8.55
N HIS A 191 3.82 0.13 -8.09
CA HIS A 191 2.51 -0.39 -7.68
C HIS A 191 1.38 0.63 -7.79
N LEU A 192 0.15 0.11 -7.81
CA LEU A 192 -1.08 0.90 -7.67
C LEU A 192 -1.72 0.57 -6.33
N HIS A 193 -2.15 1.59 -5.58
CA HIS A 193 -2.97 1.37 -4.39
C HIS A 193 -4.45 1.37 -4.71
N LEU A 194 -5.19 0.54 -3.99
CA LEU A 194 -6.64 0.41 -4.12
C LEU A 194 -7.29 0.30 -2.73
N LEU A 195 -8.33 1.09 -2.51
CA LEU A 195 -9.24 0.96 -1.38
C LEU A 195 -10.64 0.67 -1.89
N PHE A 196 -11.07 -0.58 -1.73
CA PHE A 196 -12.43 -1.01 -2.04
C PHE A 196 -13.35 -0.77 -0.85
N GLN A 197 -14.52 -0.19 -1.13
CA GLN A 197 -15.54 0.13 -0.12
C GLN A 197 -16.90 -0.38 -0.62
N PRO A 198 -17.18 -1.69 -0.45
CA PRO A 198 -18.49 -2.25 -0.81
C PRO A 198 -19.58 -1.69 0.12
N GLU A 199 -20.84 -1.70 -0.34
CA GLU A 199 -21.99 -1.23 0.48
C GLU A 199 -22.14 -2.04 1.78
N LYS A 200 -21.77 -3.33 1.72
CA LYS A 200 -21.79 -4.26 2.84
C LYS A 200 -20.44 -4.94 2.98
N GLY A 201 -20.04 -5.28 4.20
CA GLY A 201 -18.78 -5.95 4.48
C GLY A 201 -17.63 -4.98 4.77
N ASP A 202 -16.42 -5.52 4.67
CA ASP A 202 -15.21 -4.80 5.04
C ASP A 202 -14.62 -4.03 3.89
N LYS A 203 -14.08 -2.85 4.21
CA LYS A 203 -13.16 -2.17 3.31
C LYS A 203 -11.93 -3.04 3.10
N LEU A 204 -11.43 -3.07 1.87
CA LEU A 204 -10.18 -3.72 1.53
C LEU A 204 -9.19 -2.67 1.06
N VAL A 205 -8.12 -2.49 1.83
CA VAL A 205 -6.91 -1.82 1.36
C VAL A 205 -6.00 -2.88 0.75
N THR A 206 -5.60 -2.68 -0.50
CA THR A 206 -4.67 -3.55 -1.18
C THR A 206 -3.84 -2.75 -2.20
N GLN A 207 -2.90 -3.42 -2.86
CA GLN A 207 -2.05 -2.86 -3.90
C GLN A 207 -1.92 -3.89 -5.01
N ILE A 208 -1.55 -3.46 -6.21
CA ILE A 208 -1.13 -4.35 -7.29
C ILE A 208 0.29 -4.01 -7.71
N TYR A 209 1.06 -5.04 -8.04
CA TYR A 209 2.46 -4.94 -8.44
C TYR A 209 2.64 -5.47 -9.85
N PHE A 210 3.73 -5.08 -10.51
CA PHE A 210 3.97 -5.44 -11.90
C PHE A 210 5.13 -6.42 -12.06
N GLU A 211 4.92 -7.48 -12.82
CA GLU A 211 5.97 -8.44 -13.17
C GLU A 211 7.22 -7.75 -13.73
N GLY A 212 8.39 -8.16 -13.25
CA GLY A 212 9.68 -7.68 -13.73
C GLY A 212 10.20 -6.41 -13.08
N ASP A 213 9.48 -5.83 -12.11
CA ASP A 213 10.05 -4.77 -11.26
C ASP A 213 11.20 -5.35 -10.41
N GLN A 214 12.28 -4.58 -10.29
CA GLN A 214 13.52 -5.00 -9.63
C GLN A 214 13.38 -5.19 -8.11
N TYR A 215 12.35 -4.60 -7.48
CA TYR A 215 12.15 -4.64 -6.03
C TYR A 215 10.99 -5.55 -5.58
N LEU A 216 10.52 -6.45 -6.44
CA LEU A 216 9.41 -7.35 -6.10
C LEU A 216 9.75 -8.32 -4.96
N GLU A 217 10.98 -8.84 -4.95
CA GLU A 217 11.40 -9.88 -4.01
C GLU A 217 11.92 -9.30 -2.67
N ASP A 218 12.26 -8.01 -2.66
CA ASP A 218 12.90 -7.32 -1.55
C ASP A 218 12.27 -5.95 -1.23
N ASP A 219 10.97 -5.76 -1.50
CA ASP A 219 10.21 -4.57 -1.09
C ASP A 219 10.50 -4.22 0.38
N VAL A 220 11.00 -3.01 0.62
CA VAL A 220 11.41 -2.56 1.96
C VAL A 220 10.28 -2.66 2.99
N ALA A 221 9.03 -2.47 2.56
CA ALA A 221 7.86 -2.55 3.43
C ALA A 221 7.22 -3.95 3.47
N GLN A 222 7.80 -4.91 2.74
CA GLN A 222 7.32 -6.28 2.61
C GLN A 222 5.84 -6.37 2.17
N GLY A 223 5.36 -5.39 1.42
CA GLY A 223 3.96 -5.25 1.03
C GLY A 223 3.54 -6.18 -0.10
N VAL A 224 4.50 -6.73 -0.85
CA VAL A 224 4.25 -7.60 -2.00
C VAL A 224 3.56 -8.90 -1.58
N ARG A 225 2.55 -9.30 -2.36
CA ARG A 225 1.87 -10.60 -2.26
C ARG A 225 1.81 -11.20 -3.65
N GLY A 226 2.14 -12.49 -3.78
CA GLY A 226 2.18 -13.16 -5.09
C GLY A 226 0.85 -13.11 -5.85
N THR A 227 -0.28 -13.13 -5.15
CA THR A 227 -1.63 -13.02 -5.76
C THR A 227 -1.96 -11.61 -6.26
N LEU A 228 -1.16 -10.62 -5.90
CA LEU A 228 -1.34 -9.21 -6.25
C LEU A 228 -0.36 -8.74 -7.36
N ILE A 229 0.40 -9.66 -7.94
CA ILE A 229 1.30 -9.39 -9.07
C ILE A 229 0.54 -9.62 -10.37
N THR A 230 0.57 -8.64 -11.26
CA THR A 230 -0.02 -8.72 -12.60
C THR A 230 0.99 -8.30 -13.67
N LYS A 231 0.70 -8.63 -14.92
CA LYS A 231 1.57 -8.36 -16.06
C LYS A 231 1.19 -7.05 -16.74
N LEU A 232 2.22 -6.33 -17.18
CA LEU A 232 2.08 -5.23 -18.13
C LEU A 232 2.14 -5.76 -19.57
N ASP A 233 0.98 -5.89 -20.21
CA ASP A 233 0.89 -6.27 -21.61
C ASP A 233 1.05 -5.03 -22.50
N LYS A 234 2.05 -5.06 -23.39
CA LYS A 234 2.41 -3.95 -24.26
C LYS A 234 1.66 -3.99 -25.58
N HIS A 235 1.13 -2.85 -26.01
CA HIS A 235 0.33 -2.68 -27.21
C HIS A 235 0.81 -1.49 -28.05
N ALA A 236 0.51 -1.52 -29.36
CA ALA A 236 0.84 -0.43 -30.27
C ALA A 236 -0.10 0.76 -30.07
N GLY A 237 0.47 1.95 -29.86
CA GLY A 237 -0.29 3.18 -29.62
C GLY A 237 -1.31 3.54 -30.69
N ALA A 238 -0.99 3.23 -31.96
CA ALA A 238 -1.79 3.57 -33.12
C ALA A 238 -3.23 3.03 -33.02
N GLU A 239 -3.45 1.90 -32.34
CA GLU A 239 -4.78 1.29 -32.14
C GLU A 239 -5.70 2.16 -31.27
N LYS A 240 -5.12 2.99 -30.40
CA LYS A 240 -5.82 3.92 -29.49
C LYS A 240 -5.59 5.39 -29.88
N GLY A 241 -5.00 5.66 -31.04
CA GLY A 241 -4.64 7.02 -31.48
C GLY A 241 -3.51 7.66 -30.67
N LEU A 242 -2.72 6.86 -29.94
CA LEU A 242 -1.58 7.32 -29.14
C LEU A 242 -0.31 7.34 -29.99
N LYS A 243 0.58 8.31 -29.71
CA LYS A 243 1.88 8.43 -30.39
C LYS A 243 2.90 7.38 -29.95
N SER A 244 2.76 6.91 -28.71
CA SER A 244 3.63 5.91 -28.08
C SER A 244 2.83 4.64 -27.77
N ASN A 245 3.54 3.54 -27.50
CA ASN A 245 2.92 2.32 -27.01
C ASN A 245 2.13 2.58 -25.72
N TYR A 246 1.18 1.71 -25.43
CA TYR A 246 0.46 1.71 -24.17
C TYR A 246 0.50 0.31 -23.56
N TYR A 247 0.13 0.23 -22.29
CA TYR A 247 0.08 -1.00 -21.54
C TYR A 247 -1.33 -1.27 -21.03
N THR A 248 -1.66 -2.55 -20.89
CA THR A 248 -2.82 -3.01 -20.13
C THR A 248 -2.35 -3.85 -18.96
N ALA A 249 -3.03 -3.74 -17.82
CA ALA A 249 -2.90 -4.66 -16.70
C ALA A 249 -4.30 -5.02 -16.21
N HIS A 250 -4.48 -6.29 -15.82
CA HIS A 250 -5.75 -6.79 -15.35
C HIS A 250 -5.57 -7.59 -14.06
N LEU A 251 -6.41 -7.34 -13.07
CA LEU A 251 -6.48 -8.16 -11.86
C LEU A 251 -7.92 -8.14 -11.30
N ASP A 252 -8.45 -9.31 -10.97
CA ASP A 252 -9.76 -9.44 -10.34
C ASP A 252 -9.65 -9.43 -8.81
N PHE A 253 -10.72 -8.97 -8.15
CA PHE A 253 -10.77 -8.78 -6.70
C PHE A 253 -11.96 -9.51 -6.08
N GLU A 254 -11.68 -10.21 -4.99
CA GLU A 254 -12.66 -10.92 -4.18
C GLU A 254 -12.83 -10.23 -2.83
N LEU A 255 -13.97 -9.59 -2.63
CA LEU A 255 -14.30 -8.90 -1.39
C LEU A 255 -15.09 -9.81 -0.46
N ARG A 256 -14.91 -9.58 0.84
CA ARG A 256 -15.69 -10.24 1.87
C ARG A 256 -16.87 -9.37 2.24
N LEU A 257 -18.05 -9.85 1.91
CA LEU A 257 -19.28 -9.36 2.47
C LEU A 257 -19.51 -10.08 3.81
N GLN A 258 -19.62 -9.35 4.90
CA GLN A 258 -19.99 -9.93 6.19
C GLN A 258 -20.73 -8.92 7.05
N ASP A 259 -21.63 -9.43 7.90
CA ASP A 259 -22.48 -8.60 8.78
C ASP A 259 -21.69 -7.94 9.93
N LYS A 260 -20.46 -8.40 10.20
CA LYS A 260 -19.57 -7.86 11.25
C LYS A 260 -18.15 -7.77 10.71
N PRO A 261 -17.46 -6.63 10.88
CA PRO A 261 -16.08 -6.48 10.45
C PRO A 261 -15.13 -7.47 11.11
N VAL A 262 -14.12 -7.98 10.39
CA VAL A 262 -13.07 -8.84 10.99
C VAL A 262 -12.38 -8.05 12.10
N PHE A 263 -12.20 -6.75 11.89
CA PHE A 263 -11.62 -5.82 12.85
C PHE A 263 -12.39 -4.50 12.89
N ASN A 264 -13.42 -4.44 13.73
CA ASN A 264 -14.09 -3.19 14.05
C ASN A 264 -13.26 -2.43 15.11
N LYS A 265 -12.21 -1.76 14.68
CA LYS A 265 -11.79 -0.53 15.34
C LYS A 265 -11.82 0.52 14.25
N ALA A 266 -12.70 1.51 14.43
CA ALA A 266 -12.65 2.73 13.66
C ALA A 266 -11.17 3.12 13.50
N VAL A 267 -10.77 3.44 12.27
CA VAL A 267 -9.60 4.29 12.07
C VAL A 267 -9.93 5.56 12.86
N THR A 268 -9.50 5.60 14.12
CA THR A 268 -9.69 6.75 14.98
C THR A 268 -8.73 7.77 14.43
N ASN A 269 -9.27 8.75 13.71
CA ASN A 269 -8.62 10.02 13.50
C ASN A 269 -8.13 10.51 14.87
N ASN A 270 -6.81 10.50 15.06
CA ASN A 270 -6.20 11.32 16.09
C ASN A 270 -6.16 12.75 15.57
#